data_AF-A0A1I0L5D0-F1
#
_entry.id   AF-A0A1I0L5D0-F1
#
_cell.length_a   1.000
_cell.length_b   1.000
_cell.length_c   1.000
_cell.angle_alpha   90.00
_cell.angle_beta   90.00
_cell.angle_gamma   90.00
#
_symmetry.space_group_name_H-M   'P 1'
#
loop_
_entity.id
_entity.type
_entity.pdbx_description
1 polymer ?
#
loop_
_entity_poly.entity_id
_entity_poly.type
_entity_poly.pdbx_seq_one_letter_code
_entity_poly.pdbx_strand_id
1 'polypeptide(L)'
;MSPRLLWYIPNQARPGHRGDDVVAGHNSLETLTAQATALEEHGWDGALLGTGSTVQPRPAARRARRHPPLEFGLRVTTVVRDTAGEAWADAEDRVAAMARGRIARDMNWNAAAGQRRLLDLAARGEVLDRNLYTAPGRYGGAGAATTWLVGSAADVAASLRDYQALGVTHFILSDTPYLPELVRQGDRLLPLLRHDSRQKA
;
A
#
# COMPACT_ATOMS: atom_id res chain seq x y z
N MET A 1 9.94 4.15 18.94
CA MET A 1 10.63 4.44 17.67
C MET A 1 9.62 5.02 16.70
N SER A 2 10.02 6.01 15.90
CA SER A 2 9.20 6.49 14.78
C SER A 2 9.10 5.40 13.71
N PRO A 3 7.93 5.20 13.08
CA PRO A 3 7.78 4.21 12.01
C PRO A 3 8.58 4.63 10.78
N ARG A 4 9.05 3.66 10.00
CA ARG A 4 9.62 3.90 8.66
C ARG A 4 8.51 3.83 7.62
N LEU A 5 8.35 4.89 6.83
CA LEU A 5 7.32 5.06 5.82
C LEU A 5 7.97 4.98 4.44
N LEU A 6 7.64 3.92 3.70
CA LEU A 6 8.16 3.63 2.37
C LEU A 6 7.01 3.66 1.35
N TRP A 7 7.30 4.09 0.13
CA TRP A 7 6.35 3.96 -0.98
C TRP A 7 6.68 2.76 -1.85
N TYR A 8 5.68 2.13 -2.45
CA TYR A 8 5.91 1.12 -3.48
C TYR A 8 6.05 1.77 -4.86
N ILE A 9 7.17 1.51 -5.54
CA ILE A 9 7.34 1.82 -6.96
C ILE A 9 7.14 0.52 -7.78
N PRO A 10 6.16 0.48 -8.69
CA PRO A 10 6.00 -0.66 -9.61
C PRO A 10 7.16 -0.73 -10.59
N ASN A 11 7.51 -1.96 -11.00
CA ASN A 11 8.57 -2.22 -11.99
C ASN A 11 8.08 -3.20 -13.07
N GLN A 12 6.82 -3.04 -13.51
CA GLN A 12 6.18 -3.98 -14.44
C GLN A 12 6.50 -3.62 -15.88
N ALA A 13 6.82 -4.57 -16.77
CA ALA A 13 7.15 -4.25 -18.16
C ALA A 13 6.00 -3.58 -18.95
N ARG A 14 4.74 -3.78 -18.54
CA ARG A 14 3.55 -3.22 -19.19
C ARG A 14 2.97 -2.05 -18.38
N PRO A 15 2.53 -0.96 -19.04
CA PRO A 15 1.86 0.16 -18.38
C PRO A 15 0.46 -0.25 -17.87
N GLY A 16 -0.14 0.59 -17.02
CA GLY A 16 -1.49 0.38 -16.51
C GLY A 16 -1.57 -0.49 -15.25
N HIS A 17 -0.49 -0.58 -14.48
CA HIS A 17 -0.47 -1.39 -13.27
C HIS A 17 -1.59 -0.97 -12.31
N ARG A 18 -2.51 -1.88 -11.98
CA ARG A 18 -3.68 -1.63 -11.10
C ARG A 18 -4.56 -0.47 -11.55
N GLY A 19 -4.62 -0.19 -12.86
CA GLY A 19 -5.41 0.91 -13.41
C GLY A 19 -4.71 2.27 -13.37
N ASP A 20 -3.39 2.29 -13.16
CA ASP A 20 -2.54 3.46 -13.41
C ASP A 20 -2.60 3.92 -14.87
N ASP A 21 -2.08 5.11 -15.15
CA ASP A 21 -2.15 5.69 -16.48
C ASP A 21 -1.37 4.85 -17.52
N VAL A 22 -1.97 4.66 -18.69
CA VAL A 22 -1.32 3.98 -19.81
C VAL A 22 -0.56 5.01 -20.65
N VAL A 23 0.65 5.35 -20.23
CA VAL A 23 1.52 6.33 -20.89
C VAL A 23 2.79 5.69 -21.45
N ALA A 24 3.29 6.26 -22.56
CA ALA A 24 4.59 5.90 -23.10
C ALA A 24 5.69 6.26 -22.09
N GLY A 25 6.67 5.37 -21.91
CA GLY A 25 7.78 5.62 -20.99
C GLY A 25 7.43 5.54 -19.50
N HIS A 26 6.33 4.87 -19.10
CA HIS A 26 5.93 4.72 -17.68
C HIS A 26 7.01 4.15 -16.74
N ASN A 27 7.94 3.34 -17.25
CA ASN A 27 9.14 2.86 -16.54
C ASN A 27 10.45 3.44 -17.10
N SER A 28 10.38 4.59 -17.76
CA SER A 28 11.59 5.27 -18.24
C SER A 28 12.45 5.72 -17.05
N LEU A 29 13.75 5.90 -17.30
CA LEU A 29 14.65 6.47 -16.30
C LEU A 29 14.13 7.83 -15.80
N GLU A 30 13.58 8.65 -16.68
CA GLU A 30 12.99 9.94 -16.34
C GLU A 30 11.82 9.79 -15.37
N THR A 31 10.86 8.92 -15.66
CA THR A 31 9.69 8.67 -14.79
C THR A 31 10.10 8.10 -13.43
N LEU A 32 11.03 7.16 -13.41
CA LEU A 32 11.54 6.58 -12.17
C LEU A 32 12.35 7.60 -11.35
N THR A 33 13.09 8.49 -12.02
CA THR A 33 13.82 9.58 -11.38
C THR A 33 12.85 10.59 -10.78
N ALA A 34 11.79 10.97 -11.50
CA ALA A 34 10.75 11.86 -10.99
C ALA A 34 10.06 11.29 -9.75
N GLN A 35 9.77 9.98 -9.74
CA GLN A 35 9.24 9.32 -8.54
C GLN A 35 10.26 9.32 -7.39
N ALA A 36 11.55 9.06 -7.66
CA ALA A 36 12.59 9.08 -6.65
C ALA A 36 12.77 10.48 -6.03
N THR A 37 12.83 11.52 -6.85
CA THR A 37 12.90 12.92 -6.39
C THR A 37 11.68 13.28 -5.56
N ALA A 38 10.47 12.93 -6.02
CA ALA A 38 9.24 13.21 -5.28
C ALA A 38 9.19 12.46 -3.93
N LEU A 39 9.76 11.25 -3.82
CA LEU A 39 9.89 10.57 -2.54
C LEU A 39 10.71 11.40 -1.54
N GLU A 40 11.86 11.90 -1.98
CA GLU A 40 12.76 12.70 -1.14
C GLU A 40 12.12 14.03 -0.75
N GLU A 41 11.54 14.75 -1.71
CA GLU A 41 10.90 16.05 -1.51
C GLU A 41 9.70 15.97 -0.57
N HIS A 42 8.86 14.95 -0.73
CA HIS A 42 7.66 14.75 0.09
C HIS A 42 7.91 13.88 1.32
N GLY A 43 9.20 13.66 1.63
CA GLY A 43 9.65 13.12 2.90
C GLY A 43 9.36 11.65 3.10
N TRP A 44 9.31 10.80 2.08
CA TRP A 44 9.31 9.35 2.30
C TRP A 44 10.69 8.89 2.78
N ASP A 45 10.76 7.87 3.64
CA ASP A 45 12.04 7.33 4.13
C ASP A 45 12.75 6.44 3.08
N GLY A 46 12.08 6.19 1.96
CA GLY A 46 12.58 5.43 0.81
C GLY A 46 11.46 4.75 0.03
N ALA A 47 11.84 3.82 -0.85
CA ALA A 47 10.90 3.02 -1.61
C ALA A 47 11.22 1.52 -1.60
N LEU A 48 10.16 0.73 -1.74
CA LEU A 48 10.26 -0.67 -2.10
C LEU A 48 10.05 -0.80 -3.61
N LEU A 49 11.09 -1.25 -4.32
CA LEU A 49 10.98 -1.64 -5.71
C LEU A 49 10.29 -3.00 -5.83
N GLY A 50 9.30 -3.12 -6.73
CA GLY A 50 8.72 -4.41 -7.05
C GLY A 50 9.75 -5.38 -7.61
N THR A 51 9.98 -6.49 -6.91
CA THR A 51 10.77 -7.59 -7.45
C THR A 51 9.95 -8.32 -8.51
N GLY A 52 10.52 -8.50 -9.71
CA GLY A 52 10.00 -9.43 -10.70
C GLY A 52 10.02 -10.86 -10.15
N SER A 53 9.04 -11.66 -10.57
CA SER A 53 8.65 -12.95 -10.02
C SER A 53 9.74 -14.03 -9.97
N THR A 54 10.71 -13.95 -9.04
CA THR A 54 11.58 -15.09 -8.67
C THR A 54 12.26 -14.89 -7.31
N VAL A 55 11.50 -15.00 -6.22
CA VAL A 55 12.09 -15.28 -4.90
C VAL A 55 11.23 -16.30 -4.17
N GLN A 56 11.69 -17.54 -4.09
CA GLN A 56 11.18 -18.53 -3.12
C GLN A 56 11.99 -18.37 -1.82
N PRO A 57 11.37 -18.01 -0.68
CA PRO A 57 12.06 -18.08 0.59
C PRO A 57 12.21 -19.55 1.02
N ARG A 58 13.46 -19.97 1.25
CA ARG A 58 13.77 -21.18 2.04
C ARG A 58 13.49 -20.89 3.52
N PRO A 59 12.87 -21.80 4.29
CA PRO A 59 12.69 -21.60 5.72
C PRO A 59 14.05 -21.73 6.44
N ALA A 60 14.47 -20.65 7.10
CA ALA A 60 15.59 -20.70 8.03
C ALA A 60 15.14 -21.38 9.33
N ALA A 61 15.88 -22.41 9.76
CA ALA A 61 15.67 -23.13 11.01
C ALA A 61 15.70 -22.17 12.21
N ARG A 62 14.77 -22.36 13.13
CA ARG A 62 14.60 -21.56 14.35
C ARG A 62 15.74 -21.90 15.34
N ARG A 63 16.85 -21.17 15.28
CA ARG A 63 17.90 -21.16 16.32
C ARG A 63 17.68 -19.97 17.26
N ALA A 64 18.07 -20.12 18.53
CA ALA A 64 18.07 -19.06 19.53
C ALA A 64 18.70 -17.78 18.96
N ARG A 65 17.96 -16.66 19.01
CA ARG A 65 18.30 -15.45 18.24
C ARG A 65 19.61 -14.83 18.74
N ARG A 66 20.62 -14.78 17.86
CA ARG A 66 21.84 -13.94 17.97
C ARG A 66 21.68 -12.55 17.33
N HIS A 67 20.50 -12.26 16.77
CA HIS A 67 20.24 -11.08 15.95
C HIS A 67 19.34 -10.08 16.69
N PRO A 68 19.33 -8.80 16.27
CA PRO A 68 18.39 -7.80 16.75
C PRO A 68 16.93 -8.31 16.72
N PRO A 69 16.02 -7.72 17.53
CA PRO A 69 14.59 -8.05 17.51
C PRO A 69 14.03 -8.02 16.08
N LEU A 70 13.08 -8.92 15.79
CA LEU A 70 12.41 -8.89 14.49
C LEU A 70 11.55 -7.65 14.38
N GLU A 71 11.59 -7.03 13.21
CA GLU A 71 10.75 -5.91 12.82
C GLU A 71 9.67 -6.39 11.87
N PHE A 72 8.48 -5.81 11.97
CA PHE A 72 7.32 -6.18 11.16
C PHE A 72 6.96 -5.03 10.22
N GLY A 73 6.67 -5.38 8.97
CA GLY A 73 6.22 -4.44 7.95
C GLY A 73 4.81 -4.72 7.48
N LEU A 74 4.02 -3.67 7.25
CA LEU A 74 2.72 -3.73 6.61
C LEU A 74 2.80 -3.10 5.23
N ARG A 75 2.41 -3.86 4.20
CA ARG A 75 2.21 -3.33 2.85
C ARG A 75 0.72 -3.25 2.56
N VAL A 76 0.22 -2.07 2.27
CA VAL A 76 -1.22 -1.82 2.09
C VAL A 76 -1.46 -0.73 1.05
N THR A 77 -2.54 -0.86 0.28
CA THR A 77 -3.02 0.22 -0.59
C THR A 77 -3.83 1.22 0.23
N THR A 78 -3.69 2.50 -0.04
CA THR A 78 -4.35 3.59 0.69
C THR A 78 -5.14 4.45 -0.28
N VAL A 79 -6.39 4.79 0.04
CA VAL A 79 -7.20 5.74 -0.73
C VAL A 79 -7.47 6.94 0.16
N VAL A 80 -6.74 8.03 -0.08
CA VAL A 80 -6.74 9.22 0.78
C VAL A 80 -7.35 10.38 0.03
N ARG A 81 -8.43 10.97 0.55
CA ARG A 81 -9.03 12.21 0.04
C ARG A 81 -9.14 13.24 1.16
N ASP A 82 -9.68 14.42 0.86
CA ASP A 82 -9.82 15.49 1.85
C ASP A 82 -10.86 15.10 2.92
N THR A 83 -11.91 14.39 2.52
CA THR A 83 -12.91 13.83 3.43
C THR A 83 -13.05 12.31 3.33
N ALA A 84 -13.58 11.68 4.39
CA ALA A 84 -13.89 10.26 4.37
C ALA A 84 -14.89 9.89 3.26
N GLY A 85 -15.93 10.71 3.06
CA GLY A 85 -16.96 10.45 2.05
C GLY A 85 -16.40 10.44 0.63
N GLU A 86 -15.53 11.38 0.28
CA GLU A 86 -14.86 11.41 -1.02
C GLU A 86 -13.95 10.20 -1.22
N ALA A 87 -13.22 9.78 -0.17
CA ALA A 87 -12.35 8.61 -0.25
C ALA A 87 -13.15 7.33 -0.47
N TRP A 88 -14.28 7.16 0.22
CA TRP A 88 -15.16 6.01 0.03
C TRP A 88 -15.80 5.99 -1.35
N ALA A 89 -16.31 7.12 -1.82
CA ALA A 89 -16.88 7.22 -3.17
C ALA A 89 -15.84 6.84 -4.25
N ASP A 90 -14.61 7.36 -4.16
CA ASP A 90 -13.53 6.99 -5.10
C ASP A 90 -13.16 5.50 -5.00
N ALA A 91 -13.03 4.96 -3.78
CA ALA A 91 -12.71 3.55 -3.58
C ALA A 91 -13.79 2.63 -4.17
N GLU A 92 -15.06 2.94 -3.94
CA GLU A 92 -16.20 2.19 -4.46
C GLU A 92 -16.28 2.26 -5.99
N ASP A 93 -16.07 3.44 -6.58
CA ASP A 93 -16.06 3.61 -8.04
C ASP A 93 -14.94 2.81 -8.71
N ARG A 94 -13.74 2.81 -8.11
CA ARG A 94 -12.59 2.02 -8.57
C ARG A 94 -12.86 0.52 -8.46
N VAL A 95 -13.43 0.06 -7.35
CA VAL A 95 -13.84 -1.35 -7.19
C VAL A 95 -14.93 -1.73 -8.18
N ALA A 96 -15.91 -0.87 -8.43
CA ALA A 96 -16.93 -1.11 -9.45
C ALA A 96 -16.32 -1.20 -10.86
N ALA A 97 -15.27 -0.42 -11.15
CA ALA A 97 -14.53 -0.54 -12.41
C ALA A 97 -13.77 -1.88 -12.50
N MET A 98 -13.17 -2.37 -11.41
CA MET A 98 -12.56 -3.70 -11.34
C MET A 98 -13.59 -4.81 -11.60
N ALA A 99 -14.79 -4.70 -10.99
CA ALA A 99 -15.88 -5.65 -11.17
C ALA A 99 -16.33 -5.73 -12.63
N ARG A 100 -16.36 -4.59 -13.34
CA ARG A 100 -16.65 -4.50 -14.78
C ARG A 100 -15.50 -4.97 -15.69
N GLY A 101 -14.37 -5.42 -15.12
CA GLY A 101 -13.21 -5.90 -15.88
C GLY A 101 -12.39 -4.82 -16.56
N ARG A 102 -12.55 -3.54 -16.17
CA ARG A 102 -11.77 -2.42 -16.72
C ARG A 102 -10.35 -2.35 -16.18
N ILE A 103 -10.08 -3.04 -15.06
CA ILE A 103 -8.76 -3.21 -14.49
C ILE A 103 -8.36 -4.68 -14.68
N ALA A 104 -7.20 -4.90 -15.30
CA ALA A 104 -6.70 -6.25 -15.57
C ALA A 104 -6.56 -7.04 -14.26
N ARG A 105 -7.15 -8.24 -14.21
CA ARG A 105 -6.98 -9.15 -13.08
C ARG A 105 -5.57 -9.72 -13.11
N ASP A 106 -4.90 -9.73 -11.97
CA ASP A 106 -3.65 -10.47 -11.83
C ASP A 106 -3.95 -11.96 -11.96
N MET A 107 -3.46 -12.64 -13.00
CA MET A 107 -3.78 -14.07 -13.22
C MET A 107 -3.22 -15.00 -12.13
N ASN A 108 -2.26 -14.51 -11.31
CA ASN A 108 -1.70 -15.25 -10.18
C ASN A 108 -2.29 -14.83 -8.83
N TRP A 109 -3.42 -14.11 -8.82
CA TRP A 109 -4.07 -13.56 -7.63
C TRP A 109 -4.50 -14.58 -6.56
N ASN A 110 -4.41 -15.89 -6.80
CA ASN A 110 -4.79 -16.94 -5.85
C ASN A 110 -3.67 -17.98 -5.58
N ALA A 111 -2.48 -17.80 -6.17
CA ALA A 111 -1.47 -18.85 -6.24
C ALA A 111 -0.73 -19.10 -4.89
N ALA A 112 -0.70 -18.13 -3.98
CA ALA A 112 0.06 -18.22 -2.73
C ALA A 112 -0.84 -18.41 -1.49
N ALA A 113 -0.38 -19.20 -0.52
CA ALA A 113 -1.11 -19.41 0.75
C ALA A 113 -1.34 -18.10 1.53
N GLY A 114 -0.40 -17.15 1.48
CA GLY A 114 -0.58 -15.82 2.07
C GLY A 114 -1.67 -15.01 1.37
N GLN A 115 -1.75 -15.11 0.05
CA GLN A 115 -2.76 -14.46 -0.76
C GLN A 115 -4.16 -15.03 -0.51
N ARG A 116 -4.30 -16.36 -0.35
CA ARG A 116 -5.55 -16.98 0.10
C ARG A 116 -6.05 -16.43 1.44
N ARG A 117 -5.16 -16.27 2.43
CA ARG A 117 -5.54 -15.68 3.73
C ARG A 117 -6.06 -14.24 3.60
N LEU A 118 -5.51 -13.46 2.68
CA LEU A 118 -5.98 -12.09 2.40
C LEU A 118 -7.34 -12.10 1.70
N LEU A 119 -7.59 -13.05 0.80
CA LEU A 119 -8.90 -13.21 0.14
C LEU A 119 -9.98 -13.69 1.13
N ASP A 120 -9.61 -14.53 2.09
CA ASP A 120 -10.51 -14.97 3.17
C ASP A 120 -10.95 -13.79 4.06
N LEU A 121 -10.22 -12.68 4.09
CA LEU A 121 -10.66 -11.47 4.82
C LEU A 121 -11.94 -10.91 4.24
N ALA A 122 -12.13 -10.97 2.92
CA ALA A 122 -13.35 -10.51 2.28
C ALA A 122 -14.59 -11.33 2.70
N ALA A 123 -14.42 -12.55 3.19
CA ALA A 123 -15.53 -13.34 3.75
C ALA A 123 -15.93 -12.89 5.16
N ARG A 124 -15.09 -12.10 5.86
CA ARG A 124 -15.34 -11.63 7.23
C ARG A 124 -16.14 -10.33 7.28
N GLY A 125 -16.20 -9.60 6.18
CA GLY A 125 -16.85 -8.30 6.09
C GLY A 125 -16.28 -7.48 4.95
N GLU A 126 -17.07 -6.55 4.45
CA GLU A 126 -16.67 -5.63 3.37
C GLU A 126 -15.75 -4.52 3.87
N VAL A 127 -15.98 -4.03 5.08
CA VAL A 127 -15.10 -3.13 5.81
C VAL A 127 -14.72 -3.81 7.12
N LEU A 128 -13.42 -3.94 7.36
CA LEU A 128 -12.84 -4.44 8.60
C LEU A 128 -12.09 -3.31 9.31
N ASP A 129 -11.71 -3.55 10.56
CA ASP A 129 -11.04 -2.59 11.42
C ASP A 129 -11.78 -1.22 11.40
N ARG A 130 -11.07 -0.09 11.36
CA ARG A 130 -11.72 1.22 11.23
C ARG A 130 -12.22 1.48 9.81
N ASN A 131 -11.39 1.17 8.83
CA ASN A 131 -11.59 1.57 7.44
C ASN A 131 -10.80 0.69 6.45
N LEU A 132 -10.59 -0.58 6.78
CA LEU A 132 -9.92 -1.54 5.91
C LEU A 132 -10.96 -2.16 4.95
N TYR A 133 -11.03 -1.61 3.75
CA TYR A 133 -11.91 -2.06 2.69
C TYR A 133 -11.39 -3.33 2.00
N THR A 134 -12.17 -4.42 2.00
CA THR A 134 -11.75 -5.75 1.52
C THR A 134 -12.35 -6.15 0.18
N ALA A 135 -13.36 -5.40 -0.32
CA ALA A 135 -14.01 -5.68 -1.59
C ALA A 135 -13.05 -5.76 -2.80
N PRO A 136 -11.95 -4.99 -2.89
CA PRO A 136 -10.99 -5.13 -4.00
C PRO A 136 -10.50 -6.57 -4.22
N GLY A 137 -10.34 -7.35 -3.15
CA GLY A 137 -9.94 -8.76 -3.23
C GLY A 137 -10.93 -9.65 -3.99
N ARG A 138 -12.23 -9.32 -3.99
CA ARG A 138 -13.26 -10.09 -4.73
C ARG A 138 -13.17 -9.89 -6.24
N TYR A 139 -12.64 -8.75 -6.67
CA TYR A 139 -12.64 -8.33 -8.08
C TYR A 139 -11.26 -8.37 -8.75
N GLY A 140 -10.33 -9.14 -8.18
CA GLY A 140 -9.01 -9.40 -8.77
C GLY A 140 -7.87 -8.56 -8.19
N GLY A 141 -8.08 -7.88 -7.06
CA GLY A 141 -6.98 -7.32 -6.27
C GLY A 141 -6.01 -8.43 -5.81
N ALA A 142 -4.71 -8.18 -5.94
CA ALA A 142 -3.66 -9.13 -5.56
C ALA A 142 -2.60 -8.50 -4.66
N GLY A 143 -2.05 -9.29 -3.73
CA GLY A 143 -1.11 -8.82 -2.71
C GLY A 143 -1.70 -7.65 -1.93
N ALA A 144 -0.95 -6.56 -1.77
CA ALA A 144 -1.42 -5.37 -1.05
C ALA A 144 -2.63 -4.65 -1.67
N ALA A 145 -3.08 -5.02 -2.89
CA ALA A 145 -4.31 -4.48 -3.48
C ALA A 145 -5.57 -5.29 -3.13
N THR A 146 -5.48 -6.36 -2.33
CA THR A 146 -6.66 -7.08 -1.85
C THR A 146 -7.46 -6.29 -0.83
N THR A 147 -6.79 -5.40 -0.08
CA THR A 147 -7.37 -4.62 1.01
C THR A 147 -6.83 -3.21 0.99
N TRP A 148 -7.70 -2.21 1.12
CA TRP A 148 -7.34 -0.80 1.05
C TRP A 148 -7.71 -0.08 2.36
N LEU A 149 -6.86 0.80 2.87
CA LEU A 149 -7.24 1.75 3.93
C LEU A 149 -7.86 2.98 3.29
N VAL A 150 -9.13 3.26 3.56
CA VAL A 150 -9.93 4.28 2.85
C VAL A 150 -10.38 5.37 3.81
N GLY A 151 -10.10 6.64 3.52
CA GLY A 151 -10.63 7.74 4.33
C GLY A 151 -9.92 9.07 4.13
N SER A 152 -10.16 10.01 5.04
CA SER A 152 -9.34 11.21 5.13
C SER A 152 -7.91 10.85 5.55
N ALA A 153 -6.97 11.78 5.39
CA ALA A 153 -5.60 11.59 5.89
C ALA A 153 -5.57 11.30 7.41
N ALA A 154 -6.49 11.88 8.18
CA ALA A 154 -6.61 11.63 9.61
C ALA A 154 -7.12 10.21 9.91
N ASP A 155 -8.12 9.72 9.16
CA ASP A 155 -8.67 8.37 9.34
C ASP A 155 -7.61 7.31 9.04
N VAL A 156 -6.90 7.46 7.91
CA VAL A 156 -5.83 6.53 7.51
C VAL A 156 -4.66 6.62 8.50
N ALA A 157 -4.29 7.81 8.98
CA ALA A 157 -3.28 7.95 10.02
C ALA A 157 -3.67 7.23 11.31
N ALA A 158 -4.94 7.29 11.73
CA ALA A 158 -5.42 6.59 12.92
C ALA A 158 -5.28 5.06 12.77
N SER A 159 -5.67 4.50 11.62
CA SER A 159 -5.52 3.06 11.36
C SER A 159 -4.06 2.62 11.30
N LEU A 160 -3.18 3.40 10.68
CA LEU A 160 -1.74 3.10 10.66
C LEU A 160 -1.14 3.15 12.07
N ARG A 161 -1.58 4.06 12.94
CA ARG A 161 -1.19 4.07 14.35
C ARG A 161 -1.69 2.86 15.13
N ASP A 162 -2.90 2.36 14.85
CA ASP A 162 -3.38 1.11 15.45
C ASP A 162 -2.47 -0.06 15.08
N TYR A 163 -2.07 -0.19 13.81
CA TYR A 163 -1.10 -1.21 13.40
C TYR A 163 0.29 -0.99 14.02
N GLN A 164 0.71 0.27 14.21
CA GLN A 164 1.95 0.60 14.92
C GLN A 164 1.89 0.15 16.39
N ALA A 165 0.74 0.33 17.06
CA ALA A 165 0.53 -0.15 18.42
C ALA A 165 0.58 -1.68 18.53
N LEU A 166 0.29 -2.40 17.44
CA LEU A 166 0.45 -3.86 17.31
C LEU A 166 1.90 -4.29 17.01
N GLY A 167 2.85 -3.35 16.90
CA GLY A 167 4.27 -3.63 16.69
C GLY A 167 4.74 -3.58 15.23
N VAL A 168 3.91 -3.09 14.29
CA VAL A 168 4.35 -2.79 12.93
C VAL A 168 5.25 -1.55 12.96
N THR A 169 6.47 -1.69 12.43
CA THR A 169 7.49 -0.61 12.43
C THR A 169 7.78 -0.07 11.04
N HIS A 170 7.37 -0.79 9.99
CA HIS A 170 7.57 -0.40 8.59
C HIS A 170 6.24 -0.37 7.85
N PHE A 171 5.91 0.72 7.19
CA PHE A 171 4.73 0.81 6.33
C PHE A 171 5.15 1.00 4.89
N ILE A 172 4.58 0.21 3.99
CA ILE A 172 4.82 0.25 2.55
C ILE A 172 3.48 0.60 1.89
N LEU A 173 3.30 1.88 1.60
CA LEU A 173 2.04 2.42 1.09
C LEU A 173 2.06 2.46 -0.44
N SER A 174 0.86 2.47 -1.03
CA SER A 174 0.69 2.58 -2.48
C SER A 174 -0.70 3.06 -2.83
N ASP A 175 -0.83 3.83 -3.90
CA ASP A 175 -2.09 4.09 -4.59
C ASP A 175 -1.82 4.43 -6.06
N THR A 176 -2.87 4.48 -6.88
CA THR A 176 -2.82 4.83 -8.30
C THR A 176 -3.80 5.97 -8.60
N PRO A 177 -3.43 6.94 -9.46
CA PRO A 177 -2.17 7.01 -10.20
C PRO A 177 -0.96 7.33 -9.31
N TYR A 178 0.19 6.69 -9.56
CA TYR A 178 1.26 6.61 -8.55
C TYR A 178 1.83 7.97 -8.13
N LEU A 179 2.20 8.80 -9.11
CA LEU A 179 2.84 10.09 -8.84
C LEU A 179 1.92 11.08 -8.09
N PRO A 180 0.69 11.38 -8.57
CA PRO A 180 -0.17 12.33 -7.85
C PRO A 180 -0.57 11.82 -6.47
N GLU A 181 -0.74 10.51 -6.29
CA GLU A 181 -1.10 9.96 -4.97
C GLU A 181 0.08 9.90 -4.00
N LEU A 182 1.30 9.68 -4.50
CA LEU A 182 2.51 9.83 -3.71
C LEU A 182 2.65 11.26 -3.16
N VAL A 183 2.43 12.27 -4.01
CA VAL A 183 2.49 13.69 -3.61
C VAL A 183 1.39 13.97 -2.58
N ARG A 184 0.14 13.59 -2.87
CA ARG A 184 -1.00 13.80 -1.97
C ARG A 184 -0.75 13.21 -0.59
N GLN A 185 -0.32 11.95 -0.52
CA GLN A 185 -0.11 11.28 0.76
C GLN A 185 1.14 11.80 1.48
N GLY A 186 2.19 12.15 0.74
CA GLY A 186 3.36 12.82 1.29
C GLY A 186 3.01 14.14 1.97
N ASP A 187 2.16 14.95 1.35
CA ASP A 187 1.77 16.26 1.89
C ASP A 187 0.72 16.19 3.00
N ARG A 188 -0.21 15.23 2.93
CA ARG A 188 -1.39 15.19 3.81
C ARG A 188 -1.31 14.14 4.91
N LEU A 189 -0.76 12.96 4.63
CA LEU A 189 -0.77 11.81 5.55
C LEU A 189 0.52 11.73 6.37
N LEU A 190 1.69 11.85 5.74
CA LEU A 190 3.00 11.69 6.39
C LEU A 190 3.22 12.66 7.58
N PRO A 191 2.83 13.95 7.50
CA PRO A 191 2.98 14.86 8.64
C PRO A 191 2.24 14.35 9.88
N LEU A 192 1.05 13.78 9.72
CA LEU A 192 0.25 13.26 10.84
C LEU A 192 0.98 12.11 11.55
N LEU A 193 1.68 11.25 10.81
CA LEU A 193 2.43 10.12 11.36
C LEU A 193 3.76 10.54 12.02
N ARG A 194 4.26 11.73 11.71
CA ARG A 194 5.55 12.25 12.21
C ARG A 194 5.40 13.26 13.35
N HIS A 195 4.33 14.03 13.39
CA HIS A 195 4.16 15.11 14.36
C HIS A 195 3.95 14.63 15.81
N ASP A 196 3.48 13.40 16.02
CA ASP A 196 3.35 12.82 17.36
C ASP A 196 4.69 12.39 17.99
N SER A 197 5.73 12.17 17.19
CA SER A 197 7.06 11.78 17.72
C SER A 197 7.78 12.93 18.42
N ARG A 198 7.34 14.19 18.25
CA ARG A 198 7.97 15.39 18.86
C ARG A 198 7.24 15.94 20.09
N GLN A 199 6.01 15.51 20.39
CA GLN A 199 5.24 16.00 21.55
C GLN A 199 5.46 15.17 22.83
N LYS A 200 6.29 14.13 22.79
CA LYS A 200 6.63 13.29 23.95
C LYS A 200 8.11 13.40 24.40
N ALA A 201 8.80 14.47 24.02
CA ALA A 201 10.16 14.77 24.48
C ALA A 201 10.15 15.88 25.53
#